data_AF-A0A854QH01-F1
#
_entry.id   AF-A0A854QH01-F1
#
_cell.length_a   1.000
_cell.length_b   1.000
_cell.length_c   1.000
_cell.angle_alpha   90.00
_cell.angle_beta   90.00
_cell.angle_gamma   90.00
#
_symmetry.space_group_name_H-M   'P 1'
#
loop_
_entity.id
_entity.type
_entity.pdbx_description
1 polymer ?
#
loop_
_entity_poly.entity_id
_entity_poly.type
_entity_poly.pdbx_seq_one_letter_code
_entity_poly.pdbx_strand_id
1 'polypeptide(L)'
;MLKQPSSGSGSDHRPFLARFLAATAKLGVLPTVLPALTPHLAFTLPPAASYPLLSDSIAAYTKYTTSAESTSKRAQVQRGMVRRQVAGMWAAYLRGLIAAGWREEAKRLFEAPPDGVEWDPFTSGYVVSRLAPCLSAPGPPFPLSTPLKTTSLPLSKQLLSTSLSPTHLASVLHTLSSQPLCTTHPNLLPRFKQRFLRRTFTAGTRERERTWLHAEIINLQKQGRHHDAVQTFADHFFWVGLPPHPSFSSLSATSKNASAKHYPSIQILVTLLPSLLPLLPAPLSSSVPNYLDAYVQLATGTDPALAPALRPNSVMWSVVVREIVHWGGGGEKGLEQGRKVLALARRASEASEASDGPGEAAYRALLLALAGRRRVDEMYDLLDHMESLSSSSSSFPAEPSGTSPKTYIPLVAILAKTGLAADAQRVLQRGVDRFGGGWVGNVVLD
;
A
#
# COMPACT_ATOMS: atom_id res chain seq x y z
N MET A 1 36.01 2.41 20.50
CA MET A 1 35.37 1.09 20.37
C MET A 1 33.87 1.24 20.60
N LEU A 2 33.08 1.36 19.53
CA LEU A 2 31.62 1.48 19.60
C LEU A 2 31.02 0.08 19.62
N LYS A 3 30.45 -0.33 20.76
CA LYS A 3 29.63 -1.55 20.87
C LYS A 3 28.43 -1.40 19.93
N GLN A 4 28.32 -2.31 18.95
CA GLN A 4 27.09 -2.48 18.18
C GLN A 4 25.95 -2.92 19.10
N PRO A 5 24.74 -2.37 18.97
CA PRO A 5 23.58 -2.91 19.66
C PRO A 5 23.13 -4.20 18.96
N SER A 6 22.90 -5.22 19.78
CA SER A 6 22.40 -6.54 19.44
C SER A 6 21.10 -6.51 18.65
N SER A 7 21.05 -7.31 17.60
CA SER A 7 19.85 -7.69 16.86
C SER A 7 18.81 -8.33 17.79
N GLY A 8 17.74 -7.60 18.09
CA GLY A 8 16.59 -8.07 18.84
C GLY A 8 15.36 -7.30 18.39
N SER A 9 14.26 -8.03 18.23
CA SER A 9 12.90 -7.55 17.98
C SER A 9 12.63 -6.13 18.50
N GLY A 10 12.25 -5.21 17.62
CA GLY A 10 11.66 -3.92 17.99
C GLY A 10 12.53 -3.00 18.85
N SER A 11 13.82 -2.85 18.56
CA SER A 11 14.62 -1.81 19.22
C SER A 11 14.00 -0.45 18.90
N ASP A 12 13.55 0.26 19.94
CA ASP A 12 12.90 1.55 19.79
C ASP A 12 13.89 2.56 19.19
N HIS A 13 13.81 2.78 17.87
CA HIS A 13 14.76 3.62 17.13
C HIS A 13 14.56 5.12 17.40
N ARG A 14 13.45 5.48 18.07
CA ARG A 14 13.06 6.85 18.45
C ARG A 14 14.17 7.62 19.19
N PRO A 15 14.75 7.12 20.31
CA PRO A 15 15.84 7.80 21.02
C PRO A 15 17.10 8.00 20.18
N PHE A 16 17.44 7.03 19.32
CA PHE A 16 18.58 7.19 18.41
C PHE A 16 18.30 8.29 17.38
N LEU A 17 17.12 8.26 16.75
CA LEU A 17 16.71 9.22 15.73
C LEU A 17 16.65 10.65 16.30
N ALA A 18 16.10 10.81 17.51
CA ALA A 18 16.08 12.10 18.21
C ALA A 18 17.49 12.66 18.44
N ARG A 19 18.42 11.83 18.94
CA ARG A 19 19.83 12.23 19.15
C ARG A 19 20.52 12.58 17.84
N PHE A 20 20.30 11.79 16.80
CA PHE A 20 20.88 11.99 15.48
C PHE A 20 20.38 13.31 14.86
N LEU A 21 19.07 13.55 14.86
CA LEU A 21 18.50 14.80 14.34
C LEU A 21 19.00 16.02 15.13
N ALA A 22 19.05 15.94 16.46
CA ALA A 22 19.61 17.00 17.29
C ALA A 22 21.09 17.29 16.99
N ALA A 23 21.90 16.26 16.72
CA ALA A 23 23.30 16.44 16.33
C ALA A 23 23.42 17.11 14.96
N THR A 24 22.64 16.68 13.96
CA THR A 24 22.64 17.28 12.62
C THR A 24 22.14 18.73 12.63
N ALA A 25 21.18 19.05 13.51
CA ALA A 25 20.70 20.41 13.74
C ALA A 25 21.79 21.32 14.30
N LYS A 26 22.53 20.86 15.32
CA LYS A 26 23.67 21.59 15.92
C LYS A 26 24.79 21.85 14.93
N LEU A 27 25.05 20.89 14.04
CA LEU A 27 26.08 20.97 13.00
C LEU A 27 25.65 21.79 11.77
N GLY A 28 24.39 22.23 11.69
CA GLY A 28 23.89 23.00 10.56
C GLY A 28 23.63 22.19 9.28
N VAL A 29 23.67 20.86 9.35
CA VAL A 29 23.48 19.95 8.20
C VAL A 29 22.08 19.35 8.12
N LEU A 30 21.16 19.76 9.01
CA LEU A 30 19.78 19.27 9.00
C LEU A 30 19.06 19.42 7.64
N PRO A 31 19.21 20.52 6.87
CA PRO A 31 18.51 20.68 5.59
C PRO A 31 18.90 19.66 4.51
N THR A 32 20.09 19.05 4.61
CA THR A 32 20.53 18.03 3.65
C THR A 32 20.07 16.63 4.06
N VAL A 33 19.97 16.38 5.37
CA VAL A 33 19.66 15.07 5.93
C VAL A 33 18.15 14.85 6.06
N LEU A 34 17.42 15.85 6.56
CA LEU A 34 16.01 15.70 6.92
C LEU A 34 15.10 15.33 5.73
N PRO A 35 15.24 15.92 4.52
CA PRO A 35 14.40 15.56 3.37
C PRO A 35 14.49 14.08 2.97
N ALA A 36 15.64 13.45 3.18
CA ALA A 36 15.82 12.02 2.90
C ALA A 36 15.19 11.12 3.97
N LEU A 37 15.18 11.58 5.22
CA LEU A 37 14.59 10.86 6.36
C LEU A 37 13.08 11.06 6.50
N THR A 38 12.52 12.06 5.83
CA THR A 38 11.11 12.42 6.03
C THR A 38 10.12 11.33 5.65
N PRO A 39 10.30 10.62 4.53
CA PRO A 39 9.50 9.44 4.23
C PRO A 39 9.62 8.36 5.32
N HIS A 40 10.82 8.17 5.88
CA HIS A 40 11.02 7.21 6.97
C HIS A 40 10.21 7.58 8.20
N LEU A 41 10.30 8.85 8.63
CA LEU A 41 9.54 9.39 9.75
C LEU A 41 8.02 9.18 9.55
N ALA A 42 7.50 9.51 8.37
CA ALA A 42 6.07 9.43 8.09
C ALA A 42 5.52 8.00 7.98
N PHE A 43 6.34 7.05 7.52
CA PHE A 43 5.93 5.64 7.36
C PHE A 43 6.17 4.77 8.59
N THR A 44 7.08 5.16 9.49
CA THR A 44 7.46 4.36 10.68
C THR A 44 6.92 4.90 11.99
N LEU A 45 6.63 6.21 12.06
CA LEU A 45 6.12 6.85 13.27
C LEU A 45 4.77 7.51 12.98
N PRO A 46 3.81 7.43 13.92
CA PRO A 46 2.58 8.20 13.82
C PRO A 46 2.91 9.71 13.90
N PRO A 47 2.12 10.58 13.24
CA PRO A 47 2.32 12.03 13.26
C PRO A 47 2.43 12.63 14.66
N ALA A 48 1.71 12.07 15.63
CA ALA A 48 1.78 12.46 17.04
C ALA A 48 3.19 12.31 17.64
N ALA A 49 3.98 11.36 17.15
CA ALA A 49 5.36 11.14 17.58
C ALA A 49 6.38 11.79 16.63
N SER A 50 6.14 11.79 15.31
CA SER A 50 7.09 12.37 14.34
C SER A 50 7.06 13.89 14.27
N TYR A 51 5.91 14.53 14.52
CA TYR A 51 5.79 16.00 14.48
C TYR A 51 6.62 16.68 15.58
N PRO A 52 6.55 16.29 16.87
CA PRO A 52 7.39 16.89 17.91
C PRO A 52 8.87 16.72 17.61
N LEU A 53 9.31 15.52 17.20
CA LEU A 53 10.70 15.24 16.84
C LEU A 53 11.21 16.16 15.72
N LEU A 54 10.40 16.39 14.69
CA LEU A 54 10.73 17.28 13.58
C LEU A 54 10.77 18.75 14.04
N SER A 55 9.76 19.17 14.79
CA SER A 55 9.64 20.53 15.34
C SER A 55 10.84 20.89 16.21
N ASP A 56 11.19 20.03 17.17
CA ASP A 56 12.31 20.23 18.09
C ASP A 56 13.65 20.31 17.34
N SER A 57 13.82 19.47 16.32
CA SER A 57 15.04 19.46 15.49
C SER A 57 15.17 20.73 14.65
N ILE A 58 14.07 21.22 14.08
CA ILE A 58 14.03 22.47 13.30
C ILE A 58 14.24 23.69 14.20
N ALA A 59 13.65 23.70 15.39
CA ALA A 59 13.86 24.73 16.40
C ALA A 59 15.34 24.78 16.84
N ALA A 60 15.94 23.62 17.12
CA ALA A 60 17.36 23.51 17.42
C ALA A 60 18.22 24.03 16.25
N TYR A 61 17.92 23.63 15.01
CA TYR A 61 18.63 24.10 13.82
C TYR A 61 18.61 25.62 13.73
N THR A 62 17.43 26.22 13.89
CA THR A 62 17.26 27.69 13.83
C THR A 62 18.06 28.37 14.94
N LYS A 63 18.03 27.85 16.18
CA LYS A 63 18.78 28.38 17.32
C LYS A 63 20.30 28.32 17.13
N TYR A 64 20.83 27.23 16.58
CA TYR A 64 22.28 27.05 16.41
C TYR A 64 22.84 27.70 15.14
N THR A 65 22.00 27.91 14.12
CA THR A 65 22.43 28.52 12.84
C THR A 65 22.08 30.00 12.71
N THR A 66 21.25 30.57 13.59
CA THR A 66 20.95 32.00 13.57
C THR A 66 21.25 32.62 14.93
N SER A 67 21.90 33.78 14.93
CA SER A 67 22.03 34.60 16.14
C SER A 67 20.73 35.36 16.35
N ALA A 68 20.14 35.29 17.55
CA ALA A 68 18.95 36.07 17.90
C ALA A 68 19.27 37.57 18.03
N GLU A 69 20.46 37.90 18.53
CA GLU A 69 20.82 39.26 18.96
C GLU A 69 21.60 40.06 17.90
N SER A 70 22.22 39.41 16.92
CA SER A 70 23.04 40.12 15.92
C SER A 70 22.19 40.88 14.90
N THR A 71 22.32 42.21 14.84
CA THR A 71 21.66 43.07 13.84
C THR A 71 22.44 43.22 12.53
N SER A 72 23.57 42.52 12.38
CA SER A 72 24.44 42.63 11.22
C SER A 72 23.76 42.21 9.90
N LYS A 73 24.17 42.83 8.77
CA LYS A 73 23.71 42.47 7.42
C LYS A 73 23.95 40.98 7.12
N ARG A 74 25.05 40.40 7.59
CA ARG A 74 25.37 38.97 7.49
C ARG A 74 24.35 38.11 8.24
N ALA A 75 24.00 38.49 9.47
CA ALA A 75 22.98 37.79 10.26
C ALA A 75 21.59 37.86 9.59
N GLN A 76 21.23 38.98 8.98
CA GLN A 76 19.99 39.11 8.20
C GLN A 76 19.96 38.16 6.98
N VAL A 77 21.04 38.08 6.20
CA VAL A 77 21.15 37.15 5.07
C VAL A 77 21.05 35.69 5.53
N GLN A 78 21.72 35.34 6.62
CA GLN A 78 21.69 33.99 7.19
C GLN A 78 20.30 33.60 7.68
N ARG A 79 19.56 34.52 8.34
CA ARG A 79 18.15 34.29 8.71
C ARG A 79 17.27 34.06 7.49
N GLY A 80 17.45 34.84 6.42
CA GLY A 80 16.71 34.66 5.17
C GLY A 80 16.94 33.28 4.53
N MET A 81 18.20 32.82 4.52
CA MET A 81 18.54 31.47 4.03
C MET A 81 17.93 30.37 4.90
N VAL A 82 18.04 30.48 6.22
CA VAL A 82 17.50 29.50 7.18
C VAL A 82 15.98 29.41 7.04
N ARG A 83 15.26 30.53 6.91
CA ARG A 83 13.79 30.52 6.66
C ARG A 83 13.40 29.71 5.43
N ARG A 84 14.09 29.89 4.31
CA ARG A 84 13.84 29.10 3.09
C ARG A 84 14.12 27.61 3.29
N GLN A 85 15.17 27.26 4.02
CA GLN A 85 15.50 25.87 4.33
C GLN A 85 14.46 25.23 5.26
N VAL A 86 13.99 25.97 6.26
CA VAL A 86 12.94 25.54 7.18
C VAL A 86 11.63 25.27 6.41
N ALA A 87 11.23 26.17 5.51
CA ALA A 87 10.08 25.95 4.65
C ALA A 87 10.24 24.68 3.78
N GLY A 88 11.43 24.47 3.19
CA GLY A 88 11.72 23.26 2.42
C GLY A 88 11.65 21.96 3.25
N MET A 89 12.09 22.01 4.51
CA MET A 89 12.00 20.89 5.45
C MET A 89 10.55 20.54 5.81
N TRP A 90 9.73 21.54 6.14
CA TRP A 90 8.30 21.35 6.40
C TRP A 90 7.55 20.86 5.16
N ALA A 91 7.87 21.39 3.98
CA ALA A 91 7.30 20.94 2.72
C ALA A 91 7.63 19.47 2.42
N ALA A 92 8.86 19.02 2.73
CA ALA A 92 9.23 17.61 2.62
C ALA A 92 8.42 16.73 3.58
N TYR A 93 8.15 17.22 4.79
CA TYR A 93 7.34 16.51 5.79
C TYR A 93 5.88 16.40 5.39
N LEU A 94 5.28 17.49 4.91
CA LEU A 94 3.92 17.49 4.38
C LEU A 94 3.75 16.48 3.23
N ARG A 95 4.68 16.46 2.27
CA ARG A 95 4.67 15.46 1.18
C ARG A 95 4.83 14.03 1.71
N GLY A 96 5.66 13.84 2.74
CA GLY A 96 5.81 12.55 3.43
C GLY A 96 4.51 12.06 4.08
N LEU A 97 3.80 12.95 4.78
CA LEU A 97 2.50 12.64 5.40
C LEU A 97 1.47 12.22 4.36
N ILE A 98 1.37 12.96 3.25
CA ILE A 98 0.47 12.63 2.13
C ILE A 98 0.82 11.26 1.54
N ALA A 99 2.12 10.99 1.32
CA ALA A 99 2.57 9.72 0.77
C ALA A 99 2.29 8.53 1.71
N ALA A 100 2.41 8.74 3.02
CA ALA A 100 2.08 7.75 4.05
C ALA A 100 0.57 7.60 4.29
N GLY A 101 -0.26 8.51 3.76
CA GLY A 101 -1.71 8.47 3.84
C GLY A 101 -2.30 9.16 5.07
N TRP A 102 -1.52 9.94 5.81
CA TRP A 102 -1.96 10.76 6.95
C TRP A 102 -2.67 12.03 6.47
N ARG A 103 -3.87 11.86 5.88
CA ARG A 103 -4.58 12.94 5.17
C ARG A 103 -5.04 14.06 6.08
N GLU A 104 -5.58 13.74 7.25
CA GLU A 104 -6.09 14.75 8.19
C GLU A 104 -4.96 15.53 8.86
N GLU A 105 -3.85 14.88 9.20
CA GLU A 105 -2.66 15.54 9.73
C GLU A 105 -1.98 16.40 8.67
N ALA A 106 -1.91 15.92 7.42
CA ALA A 106 -1.40 16.70 6.31
C ALA A 106 -2.28 17.93 6.03
N LYS A 107 -3.61 17.78 6.08
CA LYS A 107 -4.56 18.88 5.95
C LYS A 107 -4.35 19.91 7.06
N ARG A 108 -4.33 19.48 8.32
CA ARG A 108 -4.09 20.36 9.48
C ARG A 108 -2.77 21.12 9.37
N LEU A 109 -1.69 20.45 8.94
CA LEU A 109 -0.39 21.10 8.74
C LEU A 109 -0.42 22.12 7.59
N PHE A 110 -1.15 21.83 6.52
CA PHE A 110 -1.26 22.73 5.37
C PHE A 110 -2.09 23.99 5.69
N GLU A 111 -3.20 23.83 6.41
CA GLU A 111 -4.09 24.91 6.84
C GLU A 111 -3.47 25.79 7.93
N ALA A 112 -2.68 25.20 8.83
CA ALA A 112 -1.96 25.91 9.90
C ALA A 112 -0.44 25.70 9.78
N PRO A 113 0.25 26.40 8.86
CA PRO A 113 1.69 26.29 8.72
C PRO A 113 2.43 26.85 9.95
N PRO A 114 3.57 26.26 10.34
CA PRO A 114 4.42 26.81 11.40
C PRO A 114 4.95 28.22 11.07
N ASP A 115 5.24 29.02 12.10
CA ASP A 115 5.61 30.43 11.96
C ASP A 115 6.70 30.70 10.91
N GLY A 116 6.38 31.57 9.94
CA GLY A 116 7.30 31.99 8.89
C GLY A 116 7.52 30.98 7.75
N VAL A 117 6.70 29.93 7.65
CA VAL A 117 6.69 28.98 6.54
C VAL A 117 5.70 29.42 5.46
N GLU A 118 6.20 29.66 4.25
CA GLU A 118 5.40 29.84 3.04
C GLU A 118 5.55 28.61 2.15
N TRP A 119 4.42 28.06 1.68
CA TRP A 119 4.41 26.88 0.82
C TRP A 119 4.86 27.24 -0.60
N ASP A 120 5.82 26.50 -1.12
CA ASP A 120 6.23 26.63 -2.52
C ASP A 120 5.10 26.17 -3.47
N PRO A 121 5.02 26.72 -4.70
CA PRO A 121 3.96 26.37 -5.64
C PRO A 121 3.87 24.87 -5.97
N PHE A 122 5.01 24.17 -5.92
CA PHE A 122 5.05 22.74 -6.16
C PHE A 122 4.38 21.96 -5.01
N THR A 123 4.67 22.30 -3.75
CA THR A 123 3.99 21.69 -2.60
C THR A 123 2.50 22.00 -2.58
N SER A 124 2.10 23.23 -2.87
CA SER A 124 0.68 23.61 -2.95
C SER A 124 -0.05 22.85 -4.06
N GLY A 125 0.53 22.73 -5.26
CA GLY A 125 -0.04 21.94 -6.35
C GLY A 125 -0.13 20.45 -6.02
N TYR A 126 0.91 19.90 -5.35
CA TYR A 126 0.91 18.50 -4.91
C TYR A 126 -0.20 18.22 -3.90
N VAL A 127 -0.34 19.08 -2.89
CA VAL A 127 -1.40 19.02 -1.87
C VAL A 127 -2.77 19.08 -2.52
N VAL A 128 -3.04 20.09 -3.34
CA VAL A 128 -4.34 20.25 -4.00
C VAL A 128 -4.68 19.03 -4.86
N SER A 129 -3.71 18.49 -5.63
CA SER A 129 -3.97 17.31 -6.47
C SER A 129 -4.30 16.02 -5.69
N ARG A 130 -3.85 15.91 -4.42
CA ARG A 130 -3.96 14.67 -3.61
C ARG A 130 -4.96 14.78 -2.46
N LEU A 131 -5.24 15.99 -1.98
CA LEU A 131 -6.14 16.30 -0.88
C LEU A 131 -7.39 17.10 -1.31
N ALA A 132 -7.60 17.35 -2.60
CA ALA A 132 -8.80 18.02 -3.14
C ALA A 132 -10.15 17.52 -2.56
N PRO A 133 -10.38 16.22 -2.28
CA PRO A 133 -11.63 15.76 -1.68
C PRO A 133 -11.82 16.17 -0.22
N CYS A 134 -10.73 16.53 0.48
CA CYS A 134 -10.71 16.77 1.93
C CYS A 134 -10.57 18.25 2.29
N LEU A 135 -10.19 19.13 1.36
CA LEU A 135 -10.04 20.56 1.62
C LEU A 135 -11.42 21.24 1.58
N SER A 136 -11.85 21.78 2.72
CA SER A 136 -13.03 22.64 2.79
C SER A 136 -12.70 23.93 2.06
N ALA A 137 -13.36 24.22 0.93
CA ALA A 137 -13.20 25.49 0.23
C ALA A 137 -13.51 26.66 1.20
N PRO A 138 -12.60 27.64 1.33
CA PRO A 138 -12.87 28.92 0.69
C PRO A 138 -11.59 29.64 0.21
N GLY A 139 -11.57 30.14 -1.03
CA GLY A 139 -10.49 31.02 -1.51
C GLY A 139 -10.44 31.13 -3.04
N PRO A 140 -10.02 32.29 -3.58
CA PRO A 140 -10.43 32.75 -4.90
C PRO A 140 -9.93 31.85 -6.04
N PRO A 141 -10.57 31.90 -7.21
CA PRO A 141 -10.24 31.05 -8.34
C PRO A 141 -8.86 31.44 -8.87
N PHE A 142 -7.82 30.77 -8.40
CA PHE A 142 -6.57 30.67 -9.16
C PHE A 142 -6.90 29.94 -10.47
N PRO A 143 -6.37 30.39 -11.60
CA PRO A 143 -6.84 29.98 -12.92
C PRO A 143 -6.71 28.46 -13.01
N LEU A 144 -7.88 27.82 -12.95
CA LEU A 144 -8.06 26.42 -13.24
C LEU A 144 -7.37 26.19 -14.57
N SER A 145 -6.25 25.50 -14.53
CA SER A 145 -5.67 24.91 -15.72
C SER A 145 -6.81 24.12 -16.36
N THR A 146 -7.14 24.56 -17.56
CA THR A 146 -8.28 24.15 -18.37
C THR A 146 -8.56 22.65 -18.26
N PRO A 147 -9.84 22.24 -18.19
CA PRO A 147 -10.18 20.84 -18.20
C PRO A 147 -9.64 20.25 -19.51
N LEU A 148 -8.70 19.31 -19.38
CA LEU A 148 -8.20 18.53 -20.51
C LEU A 148 -9.41 17.81 -21.11
N LYS A 149 -9.94 18.40 -22.20
CA LYS A 149 -10.90 17.77 -23.10
C LYS A 149 -10.40 16.35 -23.37
N THR A 150 -11.28 15.39 -23.12
CA THR A 150 -11.17 13.98 -23.51
C THR A 150 -11.10 13.88 -25.03
N THR A 151 -9.96 14.25 -25.60
CA THR A 151 -9.62 13.90 -26.98
C THR A 151 -8.82 12.61 -26.88
N SER A 152 -9.37 11.54 -27.45
CA SER A 152 -8.74 10.23 -27.59
C SER A 152 -7.36 10.37 -28.25
N LEU A 153 -6.32 10.46 -27.42
CA LEU A 153 -4.95 10.42 -27.89
C LEU A 153 -4.65 9.04 -28.48
N PRO A 154 -3.91 8.95 -29.59
CA PRO A 154 -3.53 7.66 -30.17
C PRO A 154 -2.77 6.82 -29.14
N LEU A 155 -2.98 5.50 -29.16
CA LEU A 155 -2.45 4.51 -28.21
C LEU A 155 -0.93 4.64 -27.96
N SER A 156 -0.19 5.11 -28.97
CA SER A 156 1.25 5.41 -28.91
C SER A 156 1.64 6.56 -27.98
N LYS A 157 0.74 7.54 -27.74
CA LYS A 157 0.93 8.63 -26.77
C LYS A 157 0.41 8.27 -25.38
N GLN A 158 -0.59 7.39 -25.26
CA GLN A 158 -1.06 6.87 -23.96
C GLN A 158 -0.03 5.97 -23.27
N LEU A 159 0.70 5.15 -24.04
CA LEU A 159 1.81 4.32 -23.52
C LEU A 159 2.98 5.13 -22.96
N LEU A 160 3.05 6.43 -23.27
CA LEU A 160 4.12 7.34 -22.85
C LEU A 160 3.64 8.41 -21.85
N SER A 161 2.33 8.51 -21.62
CA SER A 161 1.79 9.30 -20.52
C SER A 161 2.04 8.59 -19.19
N THR A 162 2.33 9.37 -18.16
CA THR A 162 2.84 8.99 -16.84
C THR A 162 1.92 8.14 -15.97
N SER A 163 0.91 7.48 -16.52
CA SER A 163 -0.20 6.89 -15.77
C SER A 163 -0.54 5.45 -16.20
N LEU A 164 0.45 4.65 -16.59
CA LEU A 164 0.20 3.22 -16.77
C LEU A 164 0.06 2.54 -15.40
N SER A 165 -0.99 1.73 -15.24
CA SER A 165 -1.12 0.89 -14.05
C SER A 165 -0.02 -0.18 -14.05
N PRO A 166 0.45 -0.62 -12.87
CA PRO A 166 1.44 -1.68 -12.77
C PRO A 166 1.03 -2.98 -13.48
N THR A 167 -0.27 -3.32 -13.46
CA THR A 167 -0.83 -4.50 -14.13
C THR A 167 -0.81 -4.38 -15.66
N HIS A 168 -1.14 -3.20 -16.20
CA HIS A 168 -1.02 -2.96 -17.63
C HIS A 168 0.43 -2.96 -18.09
N LEU A 169 1.33 -2.36 -17.30
CA LEU A 169 2.76 -2.40 -17.59
C LEU A 169 3.28 -3.84 -17.55
N ALA A 170 2.87 -4.66 -16.58
CA ALA A 170 3.25 -6.06 -16.50
C ALA A 170 2.84 -6.84 -17.76
N SER A 171 1.63 -6.60 -18.28
CA SER A 171 1.15 -7.18 -19.55
C SER A 171 2.02 -6.75 -20.73
N VAL A 172 2.32 -5.45 -20.86
CA VAL A 172 3.20 -4.93 -21.92
C VAL A 172 4.59 -5.56 -21.83
N LEU A 173 5.18 -5.63 -20.63
CA LEU A 173 6.49 -6.25 -20.43
C LEU A 173 6.47 -7.73 -20.80
N HIS A 174 5.39 -8.44 -20.43
CA HIS A 174 5.23 -9.85 -20.78
C HIS A 174 5.18 -10.04 -22.29
N THR A 175 4.35 -9.27 -23.01
CA THR A 175 4.25 -9.30 -24.48
C THR A 175 5.56 -8.93 -25.18
N LEU A 176 6.31 -7.95 -24.66
CA LEU A 176 7.62 -7.59 -25.21
C LEU A 176 8.70 -8.66 -24.93
N SER A 177 8.52 -9.46 -23.89
CA SER A 177 9.43 -10.55 -23.51
C SER A 177 9.06 -11.90 -24.14
N SER A 178 7.83 -12.07 -24.62
CA SER A 178 7.35 -13.33 -25.18
C SER A 178 7.77 -13.53 -26.64
N GLN A 179 7.85 -14.79 -27.05
CA GLN A 179 8.04 -15.14 -28.45
C GLN A 179 6.75 -14.81 -29.24
N PRO A 180 6.87 -14.33 -30.49
CA PRO A 180 8.09 -14.18 -31.29
C PRO A 180 8.80 -12.81 -31.15
N LEU A 181 8.21 -11.85 -30.43
CA LEU A 181 8.68 -10.47 -30.40
C LEU A 181 10.09 -10.33 -29.81
N CYS A 182 10.43 -11.11 -28.78
CA CYS A 182 11.77 -11.11 -28.22
C CYS A 182 12.83 -11.64 -29.19
N THR A 183 12.45 -12.54 -30.11
CA THR A 183 13.35 -13.11 -31.12
C THR A 183 13.49 -12.23 -32.35
N THR A 184 12.42 -11.57 -32.80
CA THR A 184 12.44 -10.69 -33.98
C THR A 184 13.02 -9.31 -33.66
N HIS A 185 12.84 -8.83 -32.42
CA HIS A 185 13.23 -7.49 -32.02
C HIS A 185 13.85 -7.44 -30.60
N PRO A 186 15.06 -7.99 -30.40
CA PRO A 186 15.67 -8.14 -29.06
C PRO A 186 15.91 -6.81 -28.33
N ASN A 187 16.07 -5.71 -29.09
CA ASN A 187 16.34 -4.39 -28.53
C ASN A 187 15.08 -3.60 -28.12
N LEU A 188 13.86 -4.10 -28.41
CA LEU A 188 12.63 -3.36 -28.11
C LEU A 188 12.41 -3.17 -26.60
N LEU A 189 12.58 -4.23 -25.80
CA LEU A 189 12.40 -4.16 -24.36
C LEU A 189 13.44 -3.24 -23.68
N PRO A 190 14.76 -3.35 -23.96
CA PRO A 190 15.74 -2.40 -23.47
C PRO A 190 15.46 -0.95 -23.87
N ARG A 191 15.06 -0.71 -25.13
CA ARG A 191 14.69 0.65 -25.62
C ARG A 191 13.45 1.18 -24.92
N PHE A 192 12.45 0.34 -24.70
CA PHE A 192 11.24 0.69 -23.96
C PHE A 192 11.58 1.06 -22.51
N LYS A 193 12.39 0.24 -21.83
CA LYS A 193 12.89 0.52 -20.46
C LYS A 193 13.60 1.88 -20.40
N GLN A 194 14.55 2.12 -21.32
CA GLN A 194 15.31 3.37 -21.37
C GLN A 194 14.40 4.58 -21.60
N ARG A 195 13.38 4.45 -22.47
CA ARG A 195 12.44 5.54 -22.76
C ARG A 195 11.48 5.80 -21.60
N PHE A 196 10.99 4.74 -20.95
CA PHE A 196 10.07 4.83 -19.82
C PHE A 196 10.75 5.43 -18.58
N LEU A 197 11.97 4.98 -18.28
CA LEU A 197 12.79 5.45 -17.16
C LEU A 197 13.59 6.73 -17.47
N ARG A 198 13.47 7.29 -18.68
CA ARG A 198 14.19 8.51 -19.05
C ARG A 198 13.84 9.63 -18.06
N ARG A 199 14.87 10.23 -17.46
CA ARG A 199 14.71 11.38 -16.56
C ARG A 199 14.07 12.53 -17.34
N THR A 200 12.78 12.74 -17.12
CA THR A 200 12.10 13.97 -17.52
C THR A 200 12.34 15.01 -16.45
N PHE A 201 12.40 16.30 -16.81
CA PHE A 201 12.51 17.42 -15.85
C PHE A 201 11.30 17.53 -14.91
N THR A 202 10.29 16.67 -15.07
CA THR A 202 9.11 16.55 -14.22
C THR A 202 9.31 15.48 -13.14
N ALA A 203 8.77 15.74 -11.94
CA ALA A 203 8.96 15.01 -10.68
C ALA A 203 8.52 13.52 -10.64
N GLY A 204 8.20 12.89 -11.77
CA GLY A 204 7.62 11.54 -11.86
C GLY A 204 8.62 10.38 -12.06
N THR A 205 9.93 10.63 -12.08
CA THR A 205 10.94 9.60 -12.40
C THR A 205 10.96 8.46 -11.37
N ARG A 206 10.92 8.78 -10.08
CA ARG A 206 10.84 7.79 -8.99
C ARG A 206 9.53 7.00 -8.99
N GLU A 207 8.42 7.64 -9.35
CA GLU A 207 7.13 6.95 -9.44
C GLU A 207 7.11 5.97 -10.61
N ARG A 208 7.67 6.34 -11.77
CA ARG A 208 7.83 5.43 -12.91
C ARG A 208 8.72 4.24 -12.59
N GLU A 209 9.86 4.50 -11.93
CA GLU A 209 10.76 3.43 -11.47
C GLU A 209 10.03 2.46 -10.54
N ARG A 210 9.27 2.97 -9.56
CA ARG A 210 8.45 2.14 -8.68
C ARG A 210 7.40 1.32 -9.46
N THR A 211 6.70 1.93 -10.41
CA THR A 211 5.70 1.23 -11.24
C THR A 211 6.34 0.14 -12.09
N TRP A 212 7.55 0.39 -12.62
CA TRP A 212 8.32 -0.59 -13.36
C TRP A 212 8.69 -1.80 -12.49
N LEU A 213 9.24 -1.55 -11.30
CA LEU A 213 9.60 -2.60 -10.36
C LEU A 213 8.39 -3.43 -9.92
N HIS A 214 7.24 -2.79 -9.67
CA HIS A 214 6.00 -3.50 -9.35
C HIS A 214 5.55 -4.40 -10.51
N ALA A 215 5.64 -3.92 -11.75
CA ALA A 215 5.32 -4.72 -12.93
C ALA A 215 6.25 -5.94 -13.10
N GLU A 216 7.54 -5.79 -12.81
CA GLU A 216 8.50 -6.91 -12.78
C GLU A 216 8.12 -7.94 -11.72
N ILE A 217 7.79 -7.51 -10.49
CA ILE A 217 7.35 -8.39 -9.40
C ILE A 217 6.08 -9.18 -9.79
N ILE A 218 5.10 -8.53 -10.43
CA ILE A 218 3.88 -9.20 -10.94
C ILE A 218 4.24 -10.32 -11.93
N ASN A 219 5.15 -10.04 -12.87
CA ASN A 219 5.55 -11.03 -13.86
C ASN A 219 6.33 -12.19 -13.25
N LEU A 220 7.24 -11.91 -12.31
CA LEU A 220 7.99 -12.95 -11.59
C LEU A 220 7.06 -13.86 -10.76
N GLN A 221 6.07 -13.27 -10.08
CA GLN A 221 5.03 -14.02 -9.36
C GLN A 221 4.24 -14.93 -10.31
N LYS A 222 3.78 -14.40 -11.46
CA LYS A 222 3.03 -15.19 -12.47
C LYS A 222 3.84 -16.34 -13.06
N GLN A 223 5.16 -16.19 -13.13
CA GLN A 223 6.09 -17.22 -13.63
C GLN A 223 6.47 -18.25 -12.55
N GLY A 224 5.97 -18.13 -11.31
CA GLY A 224 6.36 -18.99 -10.19
C GLY A 224 7.77 -18.73 -9.65
N ARG A 225 8.44 -17.66 -10.10
CA ARG A 225 9.78 -17.26 -9.65
C ARG A 225 9.70 -16.45 -8.35
N HIS A 226 9.19 -17.09 -7.30
CA HIS A 226 8.89 -16.44 -6.02
C HIS A 226 10.14 -15.87 -5.33
N HIS A 227 11.26 -16.58 -5.36
CA HIS A 227 12.52 -16.10 -4.79
C HIS A 227 12.98 -14.79 -5.43
N ASP A 228 12.94 -14.71 -6.76
CA ASP A 228 13.39 -13.52 -7.50
C ASP A 228 12.45 -12.33 -7.29
N ALA A 229 11.15 -12.58 -7.13
CA ALA A 229 10.17 -11.55 -6.79
C ALA A 229 10.48 -10.91 -5.42
N VAL A 230 10.80 -11.75 -4.42
CA VAL A 230 11.12 -11.30 -3.07
C VAL A 230 12.49 -10.64 -3.00
N GLN A 231 13.47 -11.15 -3.75
CA GLN A 231 14.80 -10.53 -3.86
C GLN A 231 14.70 -9.13 -4.51
N THR A 232 13.98 -9.00 -5.63
CA THR A 232 13.71 -7.70 -6.27
C THR A 232 13.04 -6.73 -5.29
N PHE A 233 12.13 -7.22 -4.46
CA PHE A 233 11.53 -6.40 -3.41
C PHE A 233 12.57 -5.98 -2.35
N ALA A 234 13.34 -6.91 -1.81
CA ALA A 234 14.33 -6.64 -0.76
C ALA A 234 15.43 -5.66 -1.21
N ASP A 235 15.82 -5.69 -2.48
CA ASP A 235 16.86 -4.83 -3.05
C ASP A 235 16.37 -3.40 -3.27
N HIS A 236 15.12 -3.23 -3.71
CA HIS A 236 14.58 -1.94 -4.15
C HIS A 236 13.57 -1.30 -3.20
N PHE A 237 13.05 -2.03 -2.21
CA PHE A 237 12.05 -1.53 -1.26
C PHE A 237 12.49 -1.67 0.19
N PHE A 238 11.94 -0.79 1.04
CA PHE A 238 12.02 -0.97 2.49
C PHE A 238 11.04 -2.05 2.94
N TRP A 239 11.49 -2.92 3.85
CA TRP A 239 10.66 -3.95 4.45
C TRP A 239 9.76 -3.34 5.53
N VAL A 240 8.64 -2.75 5.11
CA VAL A 240 7.66 -2.10 5.98
C VAL A 240 6.26 -2.59 5.63
N GLY A 241 5.45 -2.86 6.64
CA GLY A 241 4.08 -3.36 6.48
C GLY A 241 3.95 -4.88 6.29
N LEU A 242 5.03 -5.64 6.50
CA LEU A 242 5.04 -7.10 6.53
C LEU A 242 5.85 -7.61 7.73
N PRO A 243 5.52 -8.78 8.30
CA PRO A 243 6.32 -9.44 9.31
C PRO A 243 7.74 -9.73 8.79
N PRO A 244 8.73 -9.88 9.68
CA PRO A 244 10.07 -10.30 9.27
C PRO A 244 10.02 -11.70 8.65
N HIS A 245 10.64 -11.87 7.47
CA HIS A 245 10.70 -13.16 6.80
C HIS A 245 11.98 -13.91 7.16
N PRO A 246 11.93 -15.17 7.65
CA PRO A 246 13.10 -15.90 8.16
C PRO A 246 14.27 -15.95 7.17
N SER A 247 14.01 -16.12 5.87
CA SER A 247 15.03 -16.19 4.81
C SER A 247 15.61 -14.83 4.40
N PHE A 248 14.98 -13.72 4.78
CA PHE A 248 15.37 -12.37 4.33
C PHE A 248 15.56 -11.38 5.50
N SER A 249 15.40 -11.82 6.74
CA SER A 249 15.60 -11.03 7.98
C SER A 249 17.00 -10.41 8.11
N SER A 250 18.01 -10.96 7.42
CA SER A 250 19.40 -10.50 7.45
C SER A 250 19.76 -9.45 6.39
N LEU A 251 18.90 -9.20 5.38
CA LEU A 251 19.20 -8.26 4.28
C LEU A 251 19.02 -6.78 4.65
N SER A 252 18.60 -6.49 5.88
CA SER A 252 18.45 -5.12 6.37
C SER A 252 19.80 -4.38 6.56
N ALA A 253 20.95 -5.06 6.41
CA ALA A 253 22.26 -4.52 6.77
C ALA A 253 23.25 -4.26 5.62
N THR A 254 23.02 -4.72 4.37
CA THR A 254 24.10 -4.76 3.36
C THR A 254 23.78 -4.17 1.98
N SER A 255 22.66 -3.46 1.81
CA SER A 255 22.43 -2.71 0.56
C SER A 255 23.42 -1.54 0.47
N LYS A 256 24.41 -1.65 -0.41
CA LYS A 256 25.39 -0.59 -0.73
C LYS A 256 24.73 0.74 -1.17
N ASN A 257 23.42 0.76 -1.44
CA ASN A 257 22.67 1.90 -1.96
C ASN A 257 21.32 2.12 -1.24
N ALA A 258 21.32 2.25 0.09
CA ALA A 258 20.09 2.55 0.85
C ALA A 258 19.34 3.83 0.37
N SER A 259 20.05 4.76 -0.27
CA SER A 259 19.48 5.98 -0.87
C SER A 259 18.60 5.74 -2.11
N ALA A 260 18.65 4.53 -2.69
CA ALA A 260 17.87 4.14 -3.86
C ALA A 260 16.57 3.40 -3.53
N LYS A 261 16.33 3.01 -2.27
CA LYS A 261 15.15 2.23 -1.90
C LYS A 261 13.86 3.05 -1.89
N HIS A 262 12.76 2.42 -2.26
CA HIS A 262 11.42 2.98 -2.27
C HIS A 262 10.59 2.49 -1.08
N TYR A 263 9.63 3.30 -0.63
CA TYR A 263 8.59 2.83 0.29
C TYR A 263 7.56 2.02 -0.48
N PRO A 264 7.15 0.84 0.04
CA PRO A 264 6.17 0.00 -0.63
C PRO A 264 4.78 0.66 -0.60
N SER A 265 3.93 0.27 -1.54
CA SER A 265 2.49 0.54 -1.49
C SER A 265 1.75 -0.73 -1.06
N ILE A 266 0.55 -0.60 -0.50
CA ILE A 266 -0.29 -1.77 -0.18
C ILE A 266 -0.45 -2.71 -1.38
N GLN A 267 -0.56 -2.18 -2.61
CA GLN A 267 -0.69 -2.99 -3.82
C GLN A 267 0.53 -3.87 -4.10
N ILE A 268 1.75 -3.38 -3.83
CA ILE A 268 2.97 -4.17 -3.94
C ILE A 268 2.97 -5.26 -2.88
N LEU A 269 2.59 -4.93 -1.64
CA LEU A 269 2.51 -5.91 -0.56
C LEU A 269 1.49 -7.02 -0.86
N VAL A 270 0.33 -6.67 -1.41
CA VAL A 270 -0.71 -7.62 -1.87
C VAL A 270 -0.14 -8.58 -2.92
N THR A 271 0.66 -8.06 -3.84
CA THR A 271 1.30 -8.85 -4.91
C THR A 271 2.39 -9.76 -4.35
N LEU A 272 3.16 -9.25 -3.39
CA LEU A 272 4.30 -9.94 -2.80
C LEU A 272 3.88 -11.07 -1.86
N LEU A 273 2.81 -10.88 -1.08
CA LEU A 273 2.42 -11.79 0.01
C LEU A 273 2.34 -13.27 -0.45
N PRO A 274 1.66 -13.63 -1.56
CA PRO A 274 1.64 -15.02 -2.02
C PRO A 274 3.00 -15.57 -2.44
N SER A 275 3.96 -14.72 -2.81
CA SER A 275 5.33 -15.16 -3.13
C SER A 275 6.19 -15.39 -1.90
N LEU A 276 5.79 -14.87 -0.73
CA LEU A 276 6.50 -15.10 0.53
C LEU A 276 6.19 -16.47 1.12
N LEU A 277 4.94 -16.92 1.01
CA LEU A 277 4.47 -18.13 1.68
C LEU A 277 5.22 -19.41 1.26
N PRO A 278 5.52 -19.65 -0.03
CA PRO A 278 6.29 -20.82 -0.44
C PRO A 278 7.76 -20.82 0.01
N LEU A 279 8.30 -19.67 0.41
CA LEU A 279 9.69 -19.50 0.84
C LEU A 279 9.87 -19.68 2.36
N LEU A 280 8.79 -19.95 3.09
CA LEU A 280 8.84 -20.19 4.53
C LEU A 280 9.45 -21.56 4.86
N PRO A 281 10.04 -21.73 6.06
CA PRO A 281 10.57 -23.00 6.50
C PRO A 281 9.49 -24.10 6.50
N ALA A 282 9.85 -25.29 6.05
CA ALA A 282 8.99 -26.47 6.16
C ALA A 282 8.82 -26.89 7.63
N PRO A 283 7.66 -27.42 8.04
CA PRO A 283 6.47 -27.70 7.23
C PRO A 283 5.59 -26.46 6.99
N LEU A 284 5.19 -26.27 5.73
CA LEU A 284 4.40 -25.12 5.29
C LEU A 284 3.01 -25.04 5.96
N SER A 285 2.45 -26.19 6.33
CA SER A 285 1.15 -26.29 7.02
C SER A 285 1.12 -25.60 8.39
N SER A 286 2.28 -25.39 9.03
CA SER A 286 2.36 -24.62 10.28
C SER A 286 2.99 -23.24 10.09
N SER A 287 4.01 -23.12 9.23
CA SER A 287 4.73 -21.85 9.09
C SER A 287 3.89 -20.78 8.39
N VAL A 288 3.08 -21.14 7.39
CA VAL A 288 2.21 -20.20 6.68
C VAL A 288 1.14 -19.60 7.60
N PRO A 289 0.33 -20.39 8.33
CA PRO A 289 -0.61 -19.84 9.31
C PRO A 289 0.03 -18.92 10.35
N ASN A 290 1.19 -19.31 10.88
CA ASN A 290 1.88 -18.49 11.89
C ASN A 290 2.35 -17.15 11.32
N TYR A 291 2.87 -17.15 10.09
CA TYR A 291 3.29 -15.92 9.41
C TYR A 291 2.11 -15.01 9.10
N LEU A 292 0.98 -15.58 8.65
CA LEU A 292 -0.24 -14.82 8.37
C LEU A 292 -0.89 -14.31 9.66
N ASP A 293 -0.90 -15.06 10.76
CA ASP A 293 -1.38 -14.57 12.06
C ASP A 293 -0.49 -13.42 12.57
N ALA A 294 0.84 -13.49 12.39
CA ALA A 294 1.74 -12.38 12.68
C ALA A 294 1.44 -11.14 11.81
N TYR A 295 1.08 -11.33 10.53
CA TYR A 295 0.62 -10.22 9.68
C TYR A 295 -0.70 -9.63 10.20
N VAL A 296 -1.67 -10.46 10.58
CA VAL A 296 -2.95 -9.99 11.12
C VAL A 296 -2.73 -9.22 12.42
N GLN A 297 -1.90 -9.73 13.33
CA GLN A 297 -1.54 -9.02 14.56
C GLN A 297 -0.84 -7.68 14.30
N LEU A 298 0.05 -7.61 13.29
CA LEU A 298 0.66 -6.35 12.86
C LEU A 298 -0.39 -5.37 12.31
N ALA A 299 -1.34 -5.88 11.54
CA ALA A 299 -2.37 -5.09 10.87
C ALA A 299 -3.50 -4.61 11.80
N THR A 300 -3.85 -5.41 12.81
CA THR A 300 -4.96 -5.14 13.74
C THR A 300 -4.47 -4.79 15.16
N GLY A 301 -3.16 -4.68 15.36
CA GLY A 301 -2.55 -4.41 16.66
C GLY A 301 -2.95 -3.05 17.24
N THR A 302 -2.94 -2.97 18.58
CA THR A 302 -3.33 -1.79 19.36
C THR A 302 -2.23 -0.73 19.52
N ASP A 303 -0.98 -1.02 19.12
CA ASP A 303 0.12 -0.06 19.15
C ASP A 303 0.14 0.83 17.89
N PRO A 304 0.52 2.12 17.97
CA PRO A 304 0.04 3.14 17.06
C PRO A 304 0.63 2.99 15.66
N ALA A 305 -0.23 2.44 14.81
CA ALA A 305 -0.58 2.89 13.48
C ALA A 305 0.51 2.76 12.42
N LEU A 306 0.59 1.53 11.90
CA LEU A 306 0.97 1.29 10.52
C LEU A 306 0.40 2.41 9.63
N ALA A 307 1.29 3.04 8.86
CA ALA A 307 0.94 4.17 8.00
C ALA A 307 -0.33 3.86 7.20
N PRO A 308 -1.32 4.76 7.11
CA PRO A 308 -2.59 4.49 6.43
C PRO A 308 -2.44 3.90 5.01
N ALA A 309 -1.41 4.31 4.26
CA ALA A 309 -1.11 3.78 2.93
C ALA A 309 -0.69 2.30 2.89
N LEU A 310 -0.31 1.72 4.03
CA LEU A 310 0.09 0.32 4.20
C LEU A 310 -0.97 -0.51 4.94
N ARG A 311 -2.05 0.10 5.41
CA ARG A 311 -3.13 -0.63 6.07
C ARG A 311 -3.79 -1.60 5.08
N PRO A 312 -4.18 -2.81 5.53
CA PRO A 312 -4.82 -3.77 4.66
C PRO A 312 -6.16 -3.21 4.16
N ASN A 313 -6.35 -3.26 2.85
CA ASN A 313 -7.63 -2.98 2.21
C ASN A 313 -8.40 -4.28 1.93
N SER A 314 -9.61 -4.16 1.37
CA SER A 314 -10.45 -5.31 1.01
C SER A 314 -9.73 -6.36 0.14
N VAL A 315 -8.84 -5.93 -0.77
CA VAL A 315 -8.05 -6.81 -1.63
C VAL A 315 -7.02 -7.58 -0.81
N MET A 316 -6.28 -6.91 0.09
CA MET A 316 -5.31 -7.58 0.97
C MET A 316 -5.97 -8.63 1.85
N TRP A 317 -7.11 -8.29 2.48
CA TRP A 317 -7.88 -9.25 3.27
C TRP A 317 -8.32 -10.46 2.45
N SER A 318 -8.72 -10.26 1.19
CA SER A 318 -9.08 -11.36 0.31
C SER A 318 -7.93 -12.30 0.00
N VAL A 319 -6.71 -11.76 -0.17
CA VAL A 319 -5.50 -12.56 -0.37
C VAL A 319 -5.16 -13.33 0.91
N VAL A 320 -5.13 -12.66 2.07
CA VAL A 320 -4.82 -13.31 3.35
C VAL A 320 -5.77 -14.47 3.62
N VAL A 321 -7.08 -14.27 3.49
CA VAL A 321 -8.08 -15.33 3.73
C VAL A 321 -7.91 -16.48 2.72
N ARG A 322 -7.72 -16.16 1.44
CA ARG A 322 -7.50 -17.18 0.40
C ARG A 322 -6.28 -18.04 0.69
N GLU A 323 -5.17 -17.41 1.09
CA GLU A 323 -3.93 -18.13 1.37
C GLU A 323 -4.00 -18.91 2.68
N ILE A 324 -4.60 -18.38 3.77
CA ILE A 324 -4.81 -19.15 5.01
C ILE A 324 -5.62 -20.42 4.73
N VAL A 325 -6.69 -20.29 3.96
CA VAL A 325 -7.56 -21.43 3.67
C VAL A 325 -6.86 -22.43 2.73
N HIS A 326 -6.07 -21.96 1.77
CA HIS A 326 -5.30 -22.81 0.88
C HIS A 326 -4.21 -23.61 1.62
N TRP A 327 -3.43 -22.95 2.48
CA TRP A 327 -2.25 -23.52 3.15
C TRP A 327 -2.54 -24.18 4.50
N GLY A 328 -3.66 -23.85 5.16
CA GLY A 328 -4.06 -24.37 6.48
C GLY A 328 -4.42 -25.86 6.52
N GLY A 329 -4.03 -26.63 5.50
CA GLY A 329 -4.37 -28.02 5.30
C GLY A 329 -5.83 -28.21 4.86
N GLY A 330 -6.12 -29.33 4.19
CA GLY A 330 -7.48 -29.69 3.78
C GLY A 330 -8.48 -29.93 4.94
N GLY A 331 -8.08 -29.71 6.20
CA GLY A 331 -8.89 -29.91 7.41
C GLY A 331 -9.55 -28.64 7.96
N GLU A 332 -10.20 -28.75 9.11
CA GLU A 332 -11.00 -27.67 9.74
C GLU A 332 -10.19 -26.42 10.13
N LYS A 333 -8.91 -26.60 10.49
CA LYS A 333 -8.05 -25.52 11.02
C LYS A 333 -7.94 -24.30 10.10
N GLY A 334 -7.77 -24.51 8.79
CA GLY A 334 -7.69 -23.40 7.83
C GLY A 334 -9.00 -22.60 7.69
N LEU A 335 -10.15 -23.26 7.84
CA LEU A 335 -11.46 -22.61 7.81
C LEU A 335 -11.72 -21.80 9.07
N GLU A 336 -11.41 -22.37 10.24
CA GLU A 336 -11.52 -21.68 11.54
C GLU A 336 -10.64 -20.44 11.60
N GLN A 337 -9.39 -20.55 11.13
CA GLN A 337 -8.48 -19.41 11.04
C GLN A 337 -8.99 -18.35 10.06
N GLY A 338 -9.50 -18.74 8.89
CA GLY A 338 -10.13 -17.82 7.94
C GLY A 338 -11.28 -17.02 8.57
N ARG A 339 -12.14 -17.68 9.36
CA ARG A 339 -13.21 -17.00 10.14
C ARG A 339 -12.65 -16.04 11.17
N LYS A 340 -11.65 -16.47 11.95
CA LYS A 340 -11.00 -15.63 12.96
C LYS A 340 -10.45 -14.35 12.33
N VAL A 341 -9.79 -14.46 11.18
CA VAL A 341 -9.23 -13.31 10.46
C VAL A 341 -10.34 -12.36 9.98
N LEU A 342 -11.43 -12.87 9.40
CA LEU A 342 -12.56 -12.03 8.99
C LEU A 342 -13.18 -11.28 10.18
N ALA A 343 -13.36 -11.96 11.32
CA ALA A 343 -13.89 -11.35 12.54
C ALA A 343 -12.95 -10.26 13.10
N LEU A 344 -11.63 -10.51 13.11
CA LEU A 344 -10.64 -9.53 13.56
C LEU A 344 -10.56 -8.33 12.60
N ALA A 345 -10.56 -8.56 11.30
CA ALA A 345 -10.54 -7.51 10.27
C ALA A 345 -11.78 -6.61 10.37
N ARG A 346 -12.96 -7.20 10.62
CA ARG A 346 -14.19 -6.46 10.85
C ARG A 346 -14.12 -5.58 12.09
N ARG A 347 -13.71 -6.13 13.24
CA ARG A 347 -13.54 -5.36 14.48
C ARG A 347 -12.53 -4.22 14.33
N ALA A 348 -11.43 -4.46 13.62
CA ALA A 348 -10.42 -3.45 13.35
C ALA A 348 -10.95 -2.31 12.45
N SER A 349 -11.82 -2.63 11.49
CA SER A 349 -12.51 -1.64 10.66
C SER A 349 -13.53 -0.83 11.46
N GLU A 350 -14.33 -1.48 12.32
CA GLU A 350 -15.29 -0.79 13.20
C GLU A 350 -14.59 0.16 14.19
N ALA A 351 -13.38 -0.18 14.64
CA ALA A 351 -12.57 0.66 15.54
C ALA A 351 -11.83 1.81 14.83
N SER A 352 -11.72 1.80 13.50
CA SER A 352 -10.98 2.81 12.75
C SER A 352 -11.74 3.25 11.51
N GLU A 353 -12.27 4.48 11.52
CA GLU A 353 -13.00 5.09 10.39
C GLU A 353 -12.23 5.09 9.06
N ALA A 354 -10.91 4.90 9.10
CA ALA A 354 -10.02 4.90 7.92
C ALA A 354 -9.59 3.49 7.45
N SER A 355 -10.04 2.41 8.10
CA SER A 355 -9.66 1.04 7.70
C SER A 355 -10.79 0.37 6.93
N ASP A 356 -10.53 0.04 5.66
CA ASP A 356 -11.44 -0.77 4.86
C ASP A 356 -11.59 -2.16 5.49
N GLY A 357 -12.83 -2.55 5.78
CA GLY A 357 -13.15 -3.88 6.28
C GLY A 357 -12.90 -4.98 5.25
N PRO A 358 -13.09 -6.25 5.65
CA PRO A 358 -13.06 -7.36 4.71
C PRO A 358 -14.18 -7.17 3.67
N GLY A 359 -13.81 -7.03 2.39
CA GLY A 359 -14.79 -6.91 1.31
C GLY A 359 -15.39 -8.26 0.89
N GLU A 360 -16.38 -8.23 0.00
CA GLU A 360 -17.08 -9.42 -0.54
C GLU A 360 -16.11 -10.53 -0.99
N ALA A 361 -14.99 -10.15 -1.64
CA ALA A 361 -14.01 -11.11 -2.15
C ALA A 361 -13.35 -11.96 -1.05
N ALA A 362 -13.19 -11.43 0.16
CA ALA A 362 -12.61 -12.16 1.28
C ALA A 362 -13.58 -13.19 1.85
N TYR A 363 -14.86 -12.80 2.03
CA TYR A 363 -15.91 -13.71 2.43
C TYR A 363 -16.16 -14.79 1.36
N ARG A 364 -16.18 -14.40 0.08
CA ARG A 364 -16.28 -15.33 -1.05
C ARG A 364 -15.16 -16.36 -1.05
N ALA A 365 -13.92 -15.98 -0.75
CA ALA A 365 -12.81 -16.92 -0.68
C ALA A 365 -13.06 -18.03 0.37
N LEU A 366 -13.57 -17.66 1.54
CA LEU A 366 -13.95 -18.62 2.58
C LEU A 366 -15.18 -19.46 2.17
N LEU A 367 -16.18 -18.82 1.57
CA LEU A 367 -17.41 -19.49 1.10
C LEU A 367 -17.13 -20.58 0.07
N LEU A 368 -16.30 -20.26 -0.93
CA LEU A 368 -15.89 -21.21 -1.97
C LEU A 368 -15.08 -22.38 -1.39
N ALA A 369 -14.30 -22.14 -0.34
CA ALA A 369 -13.58 -23.20 0.34
C ALA A 369 -14.47 -24.10 1.20
N LEU A 370 -15.49 -23.55 1.87
CA LEU A 370 -16.50 -24.33 2.59
C LEU A 370 -17.28 -25.24 1.63
N ALA A 371 -17.72 -24.69 0.50
CA ALA A 371 -18.39 -25.44 -0.57
C ALA A 371 -17.48 -26.54 -1.16
N GLY A 372 -16.21 -26.21 -1.41
CA GLY A 372 -15.21 -27.16 -1.92
C GLY A 372 -14.95 -28.34 -0.97
N ARG A 373 -15.10 -28.13 0.34
CA ARG A 373 -14.91 -29.14 1.40
C ARG A 373 -16.20 -29.80 1.85
N ARG A 374 -17.32 -29.56 1.16
CA ARG A 374 -18.66 -30.11 1.47
C ARG A 374 -19.18 -29.75 2.88
N ARG A 375 -18.79 -28.59 3.42
CA ARG A 375 -19.33 -28.04 4.67
C ARG A 375 -20.55 -27.17 4.36
N VAL A 376 -21.64 -27.82 3.96
CA VAL A 376 -22.83 -27.18 3.39
C VAL A 376 -23.56 -26.30 4.40
N ASP A 377 -23.73 -26.75 5.64
CA ASP A 377 -24.44 -25.99 6.69
C ASP A 377 -23.70 -24.68 6.97
N GLU A 378 -22.41 -24.78 7.26
CA GLU A 378 -21.52 -23.64 7.49
C GLU A 378 -21.38 -22.69 6.30
N MET A 379 -21.52 -23.22 5.08
CA MET A 379 -21.55 -22.42 3.86
C MET A 379 -22.84 -21.60 3.80
N TYR A 380 -24.00 -22.20 4.10
CA TYR A 380 -25.26 -21.48 4.15
C TYR A 380 -25.29 -20.44 5.26
N ASP A 381 -24.79 -20.76 6.47
CA ASP A 381 -24.66 -19.79 7.57
C ASP A 381 -23.86 -18.55 7.15
N LEU A 382 -22.74 -18.76 6.44
CA LEU A 382 -21.90 -17.67 5.96
C LEU A 382 -22.59 -16.87 4.84
N LEU A 383 -23.28 -17.56 3.92
CA LEU A 383 -24.04 -16.93 2.84
C LEU A 383 -25.17 -16.07 3.42
N ASP A 384 -25.92 -16.58 4.39
CA ASP A 384 -26.98 -15.86 5.09
C ASP A 384 -26.43 -14.62 5.80
N HIS A 385 -25.27 -14.75 6.44
CA HIS A 385 -24.58 -13.61 7.04
C HIS A 385 -24.23 -12.54 5.98
N MET A 386 -23.61 -12.93 4.87
CA MET A 386 -23.27 -12.02 3.77
C MET A 386 -24.52 -11.35 3.18
N GLU A 387 -25.59 -12.10 3.04
CA GLU A 387 -26.87 -11.64 2.52
C GLU A 387 -27.54 -10.61 3.46
N SER A 388 -27.42 -10.80 4.78
CA SER A 388 -27.95 -9.89 5.81
C SER A 388 -27.20 -8.55 5.87
N LEU A 389 -25.88 -8.55 5.62
CA LEU A 389 -25.07 -7.33 5.54
C LEU A 389 -25.57 -6.41 4.43
N SER A 390 -26.04 -6.98 3.31
CA SER A 390 -26.60 -6.23 2.17
C SER A 390 -27.90 -5.48 2.48
N SER A 391 -28.65 -5.91 3.50
CA SER A 391 -29.95 -5.33 3.85
C SER A 391 -29.85 -4.18 4.86
N SER A 392 -28.67 -3.99 5.45
CA SER A 392 -28.44 -3.02 6.53
C SER A 392 -27.91 -1.65 6.06
N SER A 393 -27.45 -1.53 4.80
CA SER A 393 -26.96 -0.27 4.23
C SER A 393 -28.10 0.50 3.51
N SER A 394 -28.92 1.23 4.27
CA SER A 394 -30.10 1.95 3.75
C SER A 394 -29.87 3.43 3.43
N SER A 395 -28.64 3.90 3.28
CA SER A 395 -28.35 5.31 2.96
C SER A 395 -27.50 5.48 1.69
N PHE A 396 -28.16 5.98 0.63
CA PHE A 396 -27.61 6.39 -0.67
C PHE A 396 -27.11 5.25 -1.59
N PRO A 397 -27.04 5.44 -2.94
CA PRO A 397 -26.83 4.33 -3.87
C PRO A 397 -25.36 3.92 -3.87
N ALA A 398 -24.95 3.20 -2.84
CA ALA A 398 -23.71 2.45 -2.78
C ALA A 398 -23.99 1.02 -3.25
N GLU A 399 -23.06 0.44 -4.02
CA GLU A 399 -23.15 -0.91 -4.56
C GLU A 399 -23.58 -1.96 -3.51
N PRO A 400 -24.36 -3.00 -3.89
CA PRO A 400 -24.92 -3.98 -2.95
C PRO A 400 -23.82 -4.64 -2.13
N SER A 401 -23.75 -4.29 -0.85
CA SER A 401 -22.54 -4.47 -0.03
C SER A 401 -22.40 -5.85 0.61
N GLY A 402 -23.26 -6.82 0.28
CA GLY A 402 -23.19 -8.17 0.86
C GLY A 402 -22.78 -9.27 -0.11
N THR A 403 -23.38 -9.27 -1.30
CA THR A 403 -23.23 -10.36 -2.29
C THR A 403 -23.50 -9.83 -3.70
N SER A 404 -22.76 -10.30 -4.68
CA SER A 404 -22.96 -10.01 -6.11
C SER A 404 -23.01 -11.29 -6.95
N PRO A 405 -23.38 -11.22 -8.23
CA PRO A 405 -23.27 -12.37 -9.14
C PRO A 405 -21.87 -12.99 -9.17
N LYS A 406 -20.81 -12.20 -8.89
CA LYS A 406 -19.43 -12.71 -8.82
C LYS A 406 -19.20 -13.67 -7.65
N THR A 407 -20.09 -13.74 -6.67
CA THR A 407 -20.08 -14.72 -5.58
C THR A 407 -20.87 -15.97 -5.95
N TYR A 408 -22.06 -15.83 -6.54
CA TYR A 408 -22.92 -16.98 -6.89
C TYR A 408 -22.38 -17.80 -8.06
N ILE A 409 -21.82 -17.16 -9.11
CA ILE A 409 -21.28 -17.87 -10.28
C ILE A 409 -20.24 -18.95 -9.88
N PRO A 410 -19.14 -18.60 -9.18
CA PRO A 410 -18.16 -19.60 -8.78
C PRO A 410 -18.70 -20.57 -7.72
N LEU A 411 -19.67 -20.16 -6.90
CA LEU A 411 -20.27 -21.03 -5.89
C LEU A 411 -21.08 -22.17 -6.53
N VAL A 412 -21.92 -21.85 -7.51
CA VAL A 412 -22.68 -22.85 -8.29
C VAL A 412 -21.71 -23.79 -9.01
N ALA A 413 -20.66 -23.26 -9.62
CA ALA A 413 -19.65 -24.08 -10.30
C ALA A 413 -18.93 -25.05 -9.34
N ILE A 414 -18.53 -24.60 -8.15
CA ILE A 414 -17.89 -25.48 -7.16
C ILE A 414 -18.85 -26.53 -6.63
N LEU A 415 -20.10 -26.17 -6.30
CA LEU A 415 -21.10 -27.12 -5.81
C LEU A 415 -21.43 -28.19 -6.84
N ALA A 416 -21.54 -27.81 -8.12
CA ALA A 416 -21.69 -28.76 -9.21
C ALA A 416 -20.48 -29.70 -9.31
N LYS A 417 -19.25 -29.15 -9.27
CA LYS A 417 -17.99 -29.93 -9.33
C LYS A 417 -17.79 -30.86 -8.14
N THR A 418 -18.28 -30.50 -6.95
CA THR A 418 -18.17 -31.35 -5.76
C THR A 418 -19.26 -32.42 -5.63
N GLY A 419 -20.20 -32.46 -6.59
CA GLY A 419 -21.31 -33.44 -6.63
C GLY A 419 -22.56 -33.03 -5.85
N LEU A 420 -22.66 -31.76 -5.43
CA LEU A 420 -23.78 -31.20 -4.67
C LEU A 420 -24.79 -30.51 -5.61
N ALA A 421 -25.34 -31.25 -6.56
CA ALA A 421 -26.21 -30.71 -7.61
C ALA A 421 -27.49 -30.05 -7.05
N ALA A 422 -28.08 -30.63 -6.00
CA ALA A 422 -29.27 -30.07 -5.35
C ALA A 422 -28.97 -28.70 -4.71
N ASP A 423 -27.83 -28.56 -4.02
CA ASP A 423 -27.42 -27.28 -3.43
C ASP A 423 -27.01 -26.27 -4.50
N ALA A 424 -26.38 -26.71 -5.59
CA ALA A 424 -26.08 -25.86 -6.74
C ALA A 424 -27.36 -25.26 -7.35
N GLN A 425 -28.42 -26.08 -7.51
CA GLN A 425 -29.72 -25.61 -7.99
C GLN A 425 -30.39 -24.65 -6.99
N ARG A 426 -30.33 -24.93 -5.69
CA ARG A 426 -30.85 -24.01 -4.65
C ARG A 426 -30.14 -22.66 -4.67
N VAL A 427 -28.80 -22.66 -4.76
CA VAL A 427 -28.00 -21.43 -4.84
C VAL A 427 -28.28 -20.66 -6.13
N LEU A 428 -28.45 -21.37 -7.25
CA LEU A 428 -28.85 -20.76 -8.52
C LEU A 428 -30.22 -20.07 -8.40
N GLN A 429 -31.23 -20.77 -7.87
CA GLN A 429 -32.56 -20.20 -7.66
C GLN A 429 -32.50 -18.97 -6.74
N ARG A 430 -31.77 -19.07 -5.63
CA ARG A 430 -31.59 -17.96 -4.68
C ARG A 430 -30.93 -16.73 -5.32
N GLY A 431 -29.97 -16.94 -6.22
CA GLY A 431 -29.36 -15.85 -6.99
C GLY A 431 -30.30 -15.28 -8.07
N VAL A 432 -31.17 -16.09 -8.68
CA VAL A 432 -32.22 -15.60 -9.60
C VAL A 432 -33.23 -14.74 -8.85
N ASP A 433 -33.66 -15.17 -7.66
CA ASP A 433 -34.62 -14.42 -6.83
C ASP A 433 -34.04 -13.06 -6.41
N ARG A 434 -32.71 -12.96 -6.23
CA ARG A 434 -32.01 -11.73 -5.84
C ARG A 434 -31.61 -10.81 -7.00
N PHE A 435 -31.09 -11.35 -8.09
CA PHE A 435 -30.47 -10.57 -9.18
C PHE A 435 -31.18 -10.71 -10.54
N GLY A 436 -32.28 -11.46 -10.60
CA GLY A 436 -32.99 -11.78 -11.84
C GLY A 436 -32.29 -12.84 -12.70
N GLY A 437 -32.85 -13.17 -13.86
CA GLY A 437 -32.32 -14.23 -14.75
C GLY A 437 -31.09 -13.83 -15.58
N GLY A 438 -30.74 -12.55 -15.65
CA GLY A 438 -29.71 -12.03 -16.57
C GLY A 438 -28.27 -12.47 -16.27
N TRP A 439 -27.97 -12.91 -15.05
CA TRP A 439 -26.62 -13.35 -14.68
C TRP A 439 -26.37 -14.85 -14.94
N VAL A 440 -27.43 -15.63 -15.15
CA VAL A 440 -27.37 -17.09 -15.34
C VAL A 440 -26.55 -17.48 -16.57
N GLY A 441 -26.59 -16.67 -17.63
CA GLY A 441 -25.80 -16.89 -18.86
C GLY A 441 -24.29 -16.84 -18.65
N ASN A 442 -23.80 -16.34 -17.50
CA ASN A 442 -22.38 -16.29 -17.15
C ASN A 442 -21.93 -17.48 -16.28
N VAL A 443 -22.84 -18.40 -15.93
CA VAL A 443 -22.51 -19.62 -15.18
C VAL A 443 -22.00 -20.67 -16.16
N VAL A 444 -20.68 -20.80 -16.26
CA VAL A 444 -20.02 -21.86 -17.03
C VAL A 444 -19.73 -23.03 -16.08
N LEU A 445 -20.28 -24.21 -16.38
CA LEU A 445 -20.16 -25.42 -15.55
C LEU A 445 -18.99 -26.33 -15.95
N ASP A 446 -18.21 -25.95 -16.96
CA ASP A 446 -17.06 -26.70 -17.49
C ASP A 446 -15.92 -26.88 -16.45
#